data_AF-A0A087WSH7-F1
#
_entry.id   AF-A0A087WSH7-F1
#
_cell.length_a   1.000
_cell.length_b   1.000
_cell.length_c   1.000
_cell.angle_alpha   90.00
_cell.angle_beta   90.00
_cell.angle_gamma   90.00
#
_symmetry.space_group_name_H-M   'P 1'
#
loop_
_entity.id
_entity.type
_entity.pdbx_description
1 polymer ?
#
loop_
_entity_poly.entity_id
_entity_poly.type
_entity_poly.pdbx_seq_one_letter_code
_entity_poly.pdbx_strand_id
1 'polypeptide(L)'
;KDYFSTFGEVLMVQVKKDLKTGHSKGFGFVRFTEYETQVKVMSQRHMIDGRWCDCKLPNSKQSPDEPLRSRKVFVGRCTEDMTAEELQQFFCQYGEVVDVFIPKPFRAFAFVTFADDKVAQSLCGEDLIIKGISVHISNAEPKHNSNRQLERSGRFGVHLISNVYGRSTSLKVVL
;
A
#
# COMPACT_ATOMS: atom_id res chain seq x y z
N LYS A 1 -9.76 -13.73 13.35
CA LYS A 1 -9.33 -14.92 12.57
C LYS A 1 -10.55 -15.49 11.87
N ASP A 2 -11.59 -15.79 12.64
CA ASP A 2 -12.84 -16.41 12.21
C ASP A 2 -13.46 -15.75 10.97
N TYR A 3 -13.54 -14.41 10.95
CA TYR A 3 -14.02 -13.68 9.76
C TYR A 3 -13.21 -14.00 8.49
N PHE A 4 -11.88 -13.92 8.56
CA PHE A 4 -11.03 -14.16 7.38
C PHE A 4 -10.96 -15.63 6.98
N SER A 5 -11.17 -16.56 7.90
CA SER A 5 -11.28 -17.99 7.60
C SER A 5 -12.43 -18.32 6.64
N THR A 6 -13.43 -17.44 6.51
CA THR A 6 -14.52 -17.62 5.53
C THR A 6 -14.09 -17.47 4.07
N PHE A 7 -12.92 -16.85 3.82
CA PHE A 7 -12.40 -16.63 2.47
C PHE A 7 -11.40 -17.71 2.03
N GLY A 8 -10.80 -18.42 2.99
CA GLY A 8 -9.78 -19.45 2.75
C GLY A 8 -8.99 -19.74 4.02
N GLU A 9 -8.06 -20.68 3.94
CA GLU A 9 -7.27 -21.10 5.11
C GLU A 9 -6.31 -20.00 5.57
N VAL A 10 -6.47 -19.59 6.83
CA VAL A 10 -5.66 -18.54 7.46
C VAL A 10 -4.51 -19.17 8.25
N LEU A 11 -3.29 -18.99 7.73
CA LEU A 11 -2.05 -19.41 8.40
C LEU A 11 -1.77 -18.62 9.67
N MET A 12 -2.01 -17.31 9.65
CA MET A 12 -1.63 -16.43 10.75
C MET A 12 -2.54 -15.21 10.84
N VAL A 13 -2.84 -14.79 12.07
CA VAL A 13 -3.42 -13.47 12.37
C VAL A 13 -2.63 -12.82 13.48
N GLN A 14 -2.29 -11.54 13.32
CA GLN A 14 -1.58 -10.76 14.33
C GLN A 14 -2.18 -9.35 14.43
N VAL A 15 -2.93 -9.08 15.49
CA VAL A 15 -3.39 -7.72 15.81
C VAL A 15 -2.25 -6.95 16.46
N LYS A 16 -1.90 -5.77 15.94
CA LYS A 16 -0.87 -4.94 16.56
C LYS A 16 -1.48 -4.14 17.69
N LYS A 17 -0.92 -4.33 18.88
CA LYS A 17 -1.28 -3.61 20.11
C LYS A 17 -0.10 -2.75 20.55
N ASP A 18 -0.39 -1.68 21.28
CA ASP A 18 0.60 -0.93 22.01
C ASP A 18 1.14 -1.80 23.16
N LEU A 19 2.47 -1.87 23.32
CA LEU A 19 3.09 -2.71 24.34
C LEU A 19 2.97 -2.13 25.75
N LYS A 20 2.84 -0.81 25.88
CA LYS A 20 2.73 -0.13 27.17
C LYS A 20 1.29 -0.15 27.66
N THR A 21 0.32 0.10 26.77
CA THR A 21 -1.10 0.20 27.16
C THR A 21 -1.92 -1.05 26.86
N GLY A 22 -1.45 -1.95 25.99
CA GLY A 22 -2.22 -3.12 25.53
C GLY A 22 -3.33 -2.78 24.52
N HIS A 23 -3.55 -1.49 24.21
CA HIS A 23 -4.61 -1.05 23.31
C HIS A 23 -4.28 -1.40 21.85
N SER A 24 -5.30 -1.75 21.06
CA SER A 24 -5.13 -2.00 19.62
C SER A 24 -4.62 -0.74 18.92
N LYS A 25 -3.66 -0.91 18.00
CA LYS A 25 -3.17 0.17 17.12
C LYS A 25 -4.10 0.42 15.92
N GLY A 26 -5.26 -0.24 15.86
CA GLY A 26 -6.19 -0.11 14.74
C GLY A 26 -5.69 -0.78 13.46
N PHE A 27 -4.80 -1.77 13.56
CA PHE A 27 -4.43 -2.61 12.43
C PHE A 27 -3.88 -3.96 12.87
N GLY A 28 -3.89 -4.92 11.96
CA GLY A 28 -3.30 -6.24 12.13
C GLY A 28 -2.74 -6.78 10.83
N PHE A 29 -2.23 -8.00 10.89
CA PHE A 29 -1.80 -8.75 9.73
C PHE A 29 -2.56 -10.07 9.66
N VAL A 30 -2.94 -10.47 8.45
CA VAL A 30 -3.49 -11.79 8.15
C VAL A 30 -2.63 -12.43 7.07
N ARG A 31 -2.34 -13.73 7.18
CA ARG A 31 -1.64 -14.50 6.15
C ARG A 31 -2.52 -15.66 5.72
N PHE A 32 -2.72 -15.77 4.42
CA PHE A 32 -3.43 -16.90 3.82
C PHE A 32 -2.45 -17.95 3.31
N THR A 33 -2.93 -19.18 3.19
CA THR A 33 -2.25 -20.24 2.44
C THR A 33 -2.16 -19.88 0.97
N GLU A 34 -3.30 -19.47 0.38
CA GLU A 34 -3.44 -19.23 -1.04
C GLU A 34 -3.34 -17.75 -1.42
N TYR A 35 -2.72 -17.49 -2.57
CA TYR A 35 -2.61 -16.15 -3.15
C TYR A 35 -3.95 -15.65 -3.71
N GLU A 36 -4.78 -16.55 -4.26
CA GLU A 36 -6.08 -16.17 -4.82
C GLU A 36 -7.02 -15.63 -3.74
N THR A 37 -7.01 -16.24 -2.55
CA THR A 37 -7.72 -15.73 -1.37
C THR A 37 -7.26 -14.33 -1.01
N GLN A 38 -5.96 -14.07 -1.05
CA GLN A 38 -5.40 -12.75 -0.76
C GLN A 38 -5.93 -11.69 -1.73
N VAL A 39 -5.94 -11.97 -3.03
CA VAL A 39 -6.45 -11.04 -4.05
C VAL A 39 -7.94 -10.75 -3.83
N LYS A 40 -8.74 -11.79 -3.57
CA LYS A 40 -10.18 -11.65 -3.28
C LYS A 40 -10.47 -10.82 -2.04
N VAL A 41 -9.65 -10.96 -1.00
CA VAL A 41 -9.76 -10.17 0.24
C VAL A 41 -9.28 -8.74 0.02
N MET A 42 -8.33 -8.50 -0.89
CA MET A 42 -7.90 -7.14 -1.21
C MET A 42 -8.90 -6.37 -2.07
N SER A 43 -9.73 -7.04 -2.87
CA SER A 43 -10.61 -6.40 -3.84
C SER A 43 -11.87 -5.77 -3.23
N GLN A 44 -12.09 -5.89 -1.91
CA GLN A 44 -13.30 -5.38 -1.25
C GLN A 44 -13.02 -4.86 0.17
N ARG A 45 -13.93 -4.01 0.68
CA ARG A 45 -13.93 -3.60 2.09
C ARG A 45 -14.60 -4.66 2.96
N HIS A 46 -14.14 -4.78 4.18
CA HIS A 46 -14.63 -5.80 5.12
C HIS A 46 -15.29 -5.14 6.33
N MET A 47 -16.39 -5.72 6.81
CA MET A 47 -17.02 -5.30 8.08
C MET A 47 -16.63 -6.30 9.16
N ILE A 48 -15.86 -5.86 10.15
CA ILE A 48 -15.39 -6.70 11.27
C ILE A 48 -15.76 -5.97 12.56
N ASP A 49 -16.50 -6.63 13.44
CA ASP A 49 -16.96 -6.08 14.73
C ASP A 49 -17.63 -4.70 14.61
N GLY A 50 -18.43 -4.49 13.55
CA GLY A 50 -19.12 -3.23 13.29
C GLY A 50 -18.24 -2.10 12.75
N ARG A 51 -17.00 -2.41 12.34
CA ARG A 51 -16.05 -1.44 11.78
C ARG A 51 -15.60 -1.82 10.37
N TRP A 52 -15.62 -0.84 9.48
CA TRP A 52 -15.13 -1.00 8.11
C TRP A 52 -13.59 -1.06 8.08
N CYS A 53 -13.07 -2.15 7.54
CA CYS A 53 -11.66 -2.49 7.46
C CYS A 53 -11.19 -2.55 6.00
N ASP A 54 -9.97 -2.08 5.76
CA ASP A 54 -9.32 -2.13 4.45
C ASP A 54 -8.12 -3.10 4.49
N CYS A 55 -8.05 -4.02 3.52
CA CYS A 55 -6.99 -5.00 3.37
C CYS A 55 -5.98 -4.55 2.30
N LYS A 56 -4.71 -4.42 2.64
CA LYS A 56 -3.65 -3.98 1.71
C LYS A 56 -2.41 -4.85 1.82
N LEU A 57 -1.59 -4.88 0.77
CA LEU A 57 -0.26 -5.50 0.86
C LEU A 57 0.56 -4.80 1.94
N PRO A 58 1.16 -5.55 2.89
CA PRO A 58 2.07 -4.97 3.86
C PRO A 58 3.26 -4.40 3.13
N ASN A 59 3.78 -3.28 3.63
CA ASN A 59 5.06 -2.79 3.13
C ASN A 59 6.11 -3.86 3.45
N SER A 60 6.84 -4.32 2.42
CA SER A 60 7.95 -5.24 2.59
C SER A 60 8.90 -4.69 3.65
N LYS A 61 9.41 -5.57 4.53
CA LYS A 61 10.39 -5.16 5.54
C LYS A 61 11.66 -4.73 4.84
N GLN A 62 11.84 -3.43 4.70
CA GLN A 62 13.13 -2.86 4.34
C GLN A 62 14.04 -2.92 5.56
N SER A 63 15.32 -3.20 5.30
CA SER A 63 16.38 -3.16 6.29
C SER A 63 16.41 -1.79 7.00
N PRO A 64 16.92 -1.70 8.24
CA PRO A 64 16.96 -0.45 9.00
C PRO A 64 17.68 0.72 8.29
N ASP A 65 18.58 0.40 7.36
CA ASP A 65 19.41 1.35 6.60
C ASP A 65 18.82 1.76 5.24
N GLU A 66 17.70 1.18 4.82
CA GLU A 66 17.06 1.57 3.57
C GLU A 66 16.04 2.67 3.83
N PRO A 67 16.12 3.84 3.14
CA PRO A 67 15.10 4.87 3.19
C PRO A 67 13.74 4.25 2.94
N LEU A 68 12.67 4.77 3.54
CA LEU A 68 11.32 4.23 3.37
C LEU A 68 10.90 4.34 1.89
N ARG A 69 11.13 3.28 1.09
CA ARG A 69 10.89 3.34 -0.36
C ARG A 69 9.42 3.06 -0.62
N SER A 70 8.69 4.12 -0.90
CA SER A 70 7.26 4.08 -1.17
C SER A 70 7.01 3.47 -2.54
N ARG A 71 6.09 2.50 -2.61
CA ARG A 71 5.50 2.03 -3.87
C ARG A 71 4.58 3.05 -4.53
N LYS A 72 4.22 4.12 -3.80
CA LYS A 72 3.34 5.19 -4.25
C LYS A 72 4.16 6.40 -4.66
N VAL A 73 3.90 6.90 -5.87
CA VAL A 73 4.43 8.16 -6.41
C VAL A 73 3.33 9.22 -6.46
N PHE A 74 3.74 10.47 -6.29
CA PHE A 74 2.93 11.65 -6.56
C PHE A 74 3.15 12.06 -8.02
N VAL A 75 2.07 12.30 -8.74
CA VAL A 75 2.09 12.77 -10.14
C VAL A 75 1.54 14.19 -10.16
N GLY A 76 2.43 15.18 -10.23
CA GLY A 76 2.08 16.59 -10.25
C GLY A 76 1.86 17.12 -11.66
N ARG A 77 1.27 18.32 -11.76
CA ARG A 77 0.95 19.01 -13.02
C ARG A 77 -0.01 18.21 -13.92
N CYS A 78 -0.86 17.39 -13.33
CA CYS A 78 -1.94 16.72 -14.06
C CYS A 78 -2.96 17.77 -14.55
N THR A 79 -3.61 17.50 -15.68
CA THR A 79 -4.79 18.25 -16.14
C THR A 79 -6.07 17.52 -15.74
N GLU A 80 -7.20 18.23 -15.70
CA GLU A 80 -8.48 17.64 -15.28
C GLU A 80 -8.98 16.56 -16.27
N ASP A 81 -8.55 16.64 -17.53
CA ASP A 81 -8.84 15.67 -18.58
C ASP A 81 -8.07 14.35 -18.47
N MET A 82 -7.11 14.24 -17.54
CA MET A 82 -6.37 13.00 -17.29
C MET A 82 -7.17 12.08 -16.37
N THR A 83 -7.67 10.96 -16.90
CA THR A 83 -8.46 10.00 -16.11
C THR A 83 -7.58 8.99 -15.37
N ALA A 84 -8.16 8.30 -14.38
CA ALA A 84 -7.44 7.27 -13.63
C ALA A 84 -7.01 6.11 -14.56
N GLU A 85 -7.86 5.76 -15.53
CA GLU A 85 -7.62 4.73 -16.53
C GLU A 85 -6.48 5.13 -17.48
N GLU A 86 -6.45 6.39 -17.93
CA GLU A 86 -5.36 6.89 -18.79
C GLU A 86 -4.01 6.87 -18.05
N LEU A 87 -3.97 7.32 -16.80
CA LEU A 87 -2.78 7.25 -15.97
C LEU A 87 -2.37 5.79 -15.74
N GLN A 88 -3.31 4.91 -15.44
CA GLN A 88 -3.02 3.48 -15.26
C GLN A 88 -2.40 2.87 -16.52
N GLN A 89 -3.00 3.08 -17.69
CA GLN A 89 -2.50 2.58 -18.97
C GLN A 89 -1.10 3.13 -19.27
N PHE A 90 -0.88 4.43 -19.06
CA PHE A 90 0.43 5.04 -19.25
C PHE A 90 1.48 4.46 -18.31
N PHE A 91 1.21 4.34 -17.01
CA PHE A 91 2.21 3.88 -16.05
C PHE A 91 2.47 2.37 -16.09
N CYS A 92 1.54 1.57 -16.63
CA CYS A 92 1.73 0.14 -16.85
C CYS A 92 2.95 -0.19 -17.74
N GLN A 93 3.44 0.76 -18.55
CA GLN A 93 4.66 0.57 -19.34
C GLN A 93 5.94 0.46 -18.49
N TYR A 94 5.93 0.99 -17.26
CA TYR A 94 7.08 0.96 -16.35
C TYR A 94 7.01 -0.19 -15.34
N GLY A 95 5.80 -0.68 -15.04
CA GLY A 95 5.58 -1.78 -14.12
C GLY A 95 4.10 -1.95 -13.76
N GLU A 96 3.77 -3.02 -13.04
CA GLU A 96 2.39 -3.33 -12.65
C GLU A 96 1.82 -2.23 -11.74
N VAL A 97 0.75 -1.56 -12.19
CA VAL A 97 0.03 -0.52 -11.44
C VAL A 97 -1.09 -1.17 -10.62
N VAL A 98 -1.01 -1.00 -9.30
CA VAL A 98 -1.95 -1.55 -8.32
C VAL A 98 -3.13 -0.61 -8.07
N ASP A 99 -2.90 0.70 -8.07
CA ASP A 99 -3.92 1.70 -7.72
C ASP A 99 -3.57 3.08 -8.30
N VAL A 100 -4.60 3.78 -8.80
CA VAL A 100 -4.51 5.17 -9.25
C VAL A 100 -5.57 5.99 -8.53
N PHE A 101 -5.15 7.07 -7.87
CA PHE A 101 -6.04 7.93 -7.10
C PHE A 101 -5.91 9.39 -7.52
N ILE A 102 -7.01 9.95 -8.04
CA ILE A 102 -7.15 11.38 -8.37
C ILE A 102 -8.07 12.02 -7.33
N PRO A 103 -7.57 12.89 -6.43
CA PRO A 103 -8.41 13.53 -5.43
C PRO A 103 -9.54 14.38 -6.04
N LYS A 104 -10.70 14.39 -5.37
CA LYS A 104 -11.80 15.32 -5.63
C LYS A 104 -11.98 16.28 -4.42
N PRO A 105 -12.21 17.58 -4.63
CA PRO A 105 -12.18 18.29 -5.91
C PRO A 105 -10.78 18.20 -6.57
N PHE A 106 -10.71 18.36 -7.88
CA PHE A 106 -9.46 18.23 -8.63
C PHE A 106 -8.41 19.23 -8.15
N ARG A 107 -7.14 18.81 -8.06
CA ARG A 107 -6.04 19.62 -7.51
C ARG A 107 -4.77 19.60 -8.35
N ALA A 108 -4.86 19.29 -9.65
CA ALA A 108 -3.71 19.20 -10.56
C ALA A 108 -2.66 18.13 -10.16
N PHE A 109 -3.08 17.08 -9.45
CA PHE A 109 -2.23 15.94 -9.15
C PHE A 109 -3.00 14.64 -8.99
N ALA A 110 -2.27 13.53 -9.11
CA ALA A 110 -2.73 12.18 -8.88
C ALA A 110 -1.70 11.39 -8.04
N PHE A 111 -2.08 10.21 -7.59
CA PHE A 111 -1.15 9.24 -7.02
C PHE A 111 -1.24 7.93 -7.80
N VAL A 112 -0.08 7.33 -8.03
CA VAL A 112 0.03 6.01 -8.65
C VAL A 112 0.77 5.09 -7.71
N THR A 113 0.24 3.89 -7.49
CA THR A 113 0.83 2.87 -6.63
C THR A 113 1.26 1.69 -7.48
N PHE A 114 2.55 1.37 -7.48
CA PHE A 114 3.11 0.22 -8.18
C PHE A 114 3.13 -1.03 -7.31
N ALA A 115 3.26 -2.20 -7.95
CA ALA A 115 3.53 -3.46 -7.26
C ALA A 115 4.95 -3.47 -6.67
N ASP A 116 5.93 -2.92 -7.41
CA ASP A 116 7.35 -2.88 -7.05
C ASP A 116 7.81 -1.46 -6.63
N ASP A 117 8.49 -1.34 -5.49
CA ASP A 117 9.02 -0.06 -5.02
C ASP A 117 10.20 0.44 -5.85
N LYS A 118 10.89 -0.43 -6.57
CA LYS A 118 12.00 -0.05 -7.47
C LYS A 118 11.50 0.75 -8.66
N VAL A 119 10.33 0.40 -9.21
CA VAL A 119 9.68 1.15 -10.30
C VAL A 119 9.28 2.54 -9.82
N ALA A 120 8.69 2.62 -8.63
CA ALA A 120 8.33 3.90 -8.03
C ALA A 120 9.56 4.80 -7.78
N GLN A 121 10.68 4.21 -7.36
CA GLN A 121 11.95 4.94 -7.17
C GLN A 121 12.56 5.41 -8.48
N SER A 122 12.61 4.56 -9.50
CA SER A 122 13.23 4.90 -10.79
C SER A 122 12.50 6.02 -11.51
N LEU A 123 11.21 6.22 -11.22
CA LEU A 123 10.42 7.32 -11.77
C LEU A 123 10.51 8.60 -10.92
N CYS A 124 10.99 8.53 -9.68
CA CYS A 124 10.98 9.68 -8.78
C CYS A 124 12.01 10.73 -9.23
N GLY A 125 11.56 11.97 -9.42
CA GLY A 125 12.37 13.08 -9.92
C GLY A 125 12.26 13.29 -11.43
N GLU A 126 11.62 12.37 -12.16
CA GLU A 126 11.45 12.46 -13.61
C GLU A 126 10.27 13.36 -14.01
N ASP A 127 10.41 14.01 -15.16
CA ASP A 127 9.31 14.68 -15.86
C ASP A 127 8.89 13.81 -17.06
N LEU A 128 7.63 13.34 -17.04
CA LEU A 128 7.07 12.46 -18.07
C LEU A 128 6.07 13.23 -18.94
N ILE A 129 5.90 12.83 -20.20
CA ILE A 129 4.93 13.46 -21.11
C ILE A 129 3.71 12.56 -21.26
N ILE A 130 2.54 13.03 -20.79
CA ILE A 130 1.25 12.35 -20.92
C ILE A 130 0.33 13.26 -21.74
N LYS A 131 -0.15 12.80 -22.91
CA LYS A 131 -1.01 13.59 -23.83
C LYS A 131 -0.40 14.95 -24.21
N GLY A 132 0.93 15.02 -24.36
CA GLY A 132 1.65 16.26 -24.66
C GLY A 132 1.86 17.19 -23.46
N ILE A 133 1.40 16.81 -22.27
CA ILE A 133 1.58 17.57 -21.02
C ILE A 133 2.72 16.96 -20.20
N SER A 134 3.64 17.81 -19.75
CA SER A 134 4.72 17.41 -18.82
C SER A 134 4.18 17.29 -17.39
N VAL A 135 4.17 16.06 -16.87
CA VAL A 135 3.85 15.74 -15.47
C VAL A 135 5.13 15.47 -14.69
N HIS A 136 5.17 15.90 -13.44
CA HIS A 136 6.34 15.72 -12.59
C HIS A 136 6.11 14.61 -11.56
N ILE A 137 7.04 13.66 -11.45
CA ILE A 137 6.92 12.53 -10.53
C ILE A 137 7.77 12.77 -9.29
N SER A 138 7.18 12.64 -8.10
CA SER A 138 7.91 12.77 -6.84
C SER A 138 7.46 11.72 -5.82
N ASN A 139 8.16 11.66 -4.68
CA ASN A 139 7.74 10.79 -3.58
C ASN A 139 6.34 11.18 -3.10
N ALA A 140 5.44 10.20 -2.99
CA ALA A 140 4.16 10.44 -2.37
C ALA A 140 4.35 10.71 -0.88
N GLU A 141 4.11 11.96 -0.47
CA GLU A 141 4.07 12.28 0.95
C GLU A 141 2.91 11.53 1.61
N PRO A 142 3.14 10.84 2.74
CA PRO A 142 2.06 10.30 3.52
C PRO A 142 1.15 11.46 3.90
N LYS A 143 -0.14 11.40 3.55
CA LYS A 143 -1.11 12.33 4.13
C LYS A 143 -1.02 12.17 5.63
N HIS A 144 -0.40 13.16 6.28
CA HIS A 144 -0.34 13.27 7.72
C HIS A 144 -1.78 13.45 8.19
N ASN A 145 -2.41 12.37 8.65
CA ASN A 145 -3.48 12.53 9.61
C ASN A 145 -2.80 13.18 10.82
N SER A 146 -3.19 14.39 11.14
CA SER A 146 -2.62 15.25 12.17
C SER A 146 -2.73 14.62 13.56
N ASN A 147 -1.86 13.64 13.84
CA ASN A 147 -1.20 13.41 15.12
C ASN A 147 -0.25 12.19 15.03
N ARG A 148 0.94 12.34 15.65
CA ARG A 148 2.03 11.36 15.87
C ARG A 148 3.25 11.48 14.97
N GLN A 149 4.02 12.54 15.21
CA GLN A 149 5.46 12.35 15.42
C GLN A 149 5.71 11.72 16.82
N LEU A 150 6.87 11.07 16.96
CA LEU A 150 7.41 10.34 18.12
C LEU A 150 6.75 8.96 18.38
N GLU A 151 7.42 7.82 18.37
CA GLU A 151 8.85 7.53 18.46
C GLU A 151 9.26 6.31 17.64
N ARG A 152 10.44 6.42 17.04
CA ARG A 152 11.29 5.32 16.58
C ARG A 152 11.95 4.67 17.80
N SER A 153 11.47 3.53 18.28
CA SER A 153 12.27 2.61 19.10
C SER A 153 11.52 1.29 19.37
N GLY A 154 12.24 0.16 19.25
CA GLY A 154 11.76 -1.20 19.51
C GLY A 154 11.32 -1.95 18.24
N ARG A 155 12.27 -2.42 17.41
CA ARG A 155 12.86 -3.79 17.46
C ARG A 155 11.83 -4.86 17.80
N PHE A 156 11.59 -5.83 16.91
CA PHE A 156 11.74 -7.28 17.12
C PHE A 156 11.30 -8.03 15.85
N GLY A 157 12.14 -9.01 15.47
CA GLY A 157 12.11 -9.71 14.19
C GLY A 157 10.82 -10.46 13.94
N VAL A 158 10.33 -10.34 12.71
CA VAL A 158 9.36 -11.27 12.16
C VAL A 158 10.04 -11.83 10.93
N HIS A 159 10.53 -13.06 11.04
CA HIS A 159 11.02 -13.82 9.89
C HIS A 159 9.83 -14.00 8.94
N LEU A 160 9.80 -13.23 7.85
CA LEU A 160 8.95 -13.55 6.71
C LEU A 160 9.71 -14.62 5.96
N ILE A 161 9.30 -15.88 6.15
CA ILE A 161 9.75 -16.95 5.28
C ILE A 161 9.14 -16.64 3.91
N SER A 162 9.96 -16.06 3.04
CA SER A 162 9.69 -15.95 1.61
C SER A 162 9.54 -17.36 1.08
N ASN A 163 8.33 -17.73 0.65
CA ASN A 163 8.20 -18.89 -0.23
C ASN A 163 9.01 -18.62 -1.50
N VAL A 164 9.51 -19.69 -2.09
CA VAL A 164 10.41 -19.79 -3.26
C VAL A 164 9.90 -19.05 -4.53
N TYR A 165 8.77 -18.37 -4.46
CA TYR A 165 8.14 -17.59 -5.54
C TYR A 165 8.05 -16.07 -5.30
N GLY A 166 8.73 -15.53 -4.27
CA GLY A 166 8.88 -14.06 -4.12
C GLY A 166 7.60 -13.26 -3.84
N ARG A 167 6.43 -13.89 -3.70
CA ARG A 167 5.15 -13.23 -3.44
C ARG A 167 4.69 -13.50 -2.00
N SER A 168 4.47 -12.44 -1.22
CA SER A 168 4.00 -12.53 0.16
C SER A 168 2.48 -12.69 0.21
N THR A 169 1.99 -13.80 0.78
CA THR A 169 0.55 -14.04 1.04
C THR A 169 0.00 -13.30 2.27
N SER A 170 0.76 -12.32 2.76
CA SER A 170 0.39 -11.52 3.93
C SER A 170 -0.35 -10.25 3.51
N LEU A 171 -1.36 -9.86 4.30
CA LEU A 171 -2.09 -8.60 4.20
C LEU A 171 -1.98 -7.83 5.50
N LYS A 172 -1.86 -6.50 5.38
CA LYS A 172 -2.12 -5.56 6.47
C LYS A 172 -3.60 -5.20 6.43
N VAL A 173 -4.31 -5.50 7.50
CA VAL A 173 -5.72 -5.13 7.71
C VAL A 173 -5.74 -3.89 8.59
N VAL A 174 -6.30 -2.78 8.10
CA VAL A 174 -6.52 -1.59 8.92
C VAL A 174 -7.91 -1.70 9.51
N LEU A 175 -7.98 -1.74 10.84
CA LEU A 175 -9.20 -1.90 11.63
C LEU A 175 -9.84 -0.55 11.92
#